data_AF-A0A4Z2CL31-F1
#
_entry.id   AF-A0A4Z2CL31-F1
#
_cell.length_a   1.000
_cell.length_b   1.000
_cell.length_c   1.000
_cell.angle_alpha   90.00
_cell.angle_beta   90.00
_cell.angle_gamma   90.00
#
_symmetry.space_group_name_H-M   'P 1'
#
loop_
_entity.id
_entity.type
_entity.pdbx_description
1 polymer ?
#
loop_
_entity_poly.entity_id
_entity_poly.type
_entity_poly.pdbx_seq_one_letter_code
_entity_poly.pdbx_strand_id
1 'polypeptide(L)'
;KVYAAANGMEQEEAVIELKRKIAEASPAIHGGTKISSDPTTSRLTDVKTFTGSHKERFDAQTGKGLGKAGRVDPKPYFTTSGISTPRK
;
A
#
# COMPACT_ATOMS: atom_id res chain seq x y z
N LYS A 1 10.95 -0.52 19.63
CA LYS A 1 12.08 -1.11 20.38
C LYS A 1 13.27 -0.16 20.48
N VAL A 2 13.92 0.24 19.37
CA VAL A 2 15.09 1.15 19.42
C VAL A 2 14.79 2.48 20.13
N TYR A 3 13.67 3.12 19.80
CA TYR A 3 13.25 4.37 20.45
C TYR A 3 12.98 4.22 21.96
N ALA A 4 12.36 3.11 22.37
CA ALA A 4 12.10 2.81 23.79
C ALA A 4 13.40 2.64 24.57
N ALA A 5 14.36 1.90 24.01
CA ALA A 5 15.67 1.68 24.61
C ALA A 5 16.51 2.98 24.71
N ALA A 6 16.46 3.83 23.69
CA ALA A 6 17.21 5.10 23.67
C ALA A 6 16.69 6.13 24.69
N ASN A 7 15.39 6.10 25.00
CA ASN A 7 14.77 7.03 25.93
C ASN A 7 14.50 6.43 27.32
N GLY A 8 14.88 5.16 27.55
CA GLY A 8 14.65 4.47 28.82
C GLY A 8 13.17 4.26 29.15
N MET A 9 12.31 4.14 28.14
CA MET A 9 10.85 4.00 28.29
C MET A 9 10.41 2.55 28.04
N GLU A 10 9.24 2.20 28.59
CA GLU A 10 8.56 0.95 28.27
C GLU A 10 8.05 0.98 26.82
N GLN A 11 7.91 -0.19 26.18
CA GLN A 11 7.65 -0.27 24.74
C GLN A 11 6.28 0.33 24.36
N GLU A 12 5.27 0.15 25.19
CA GLU A 12 3.91 0.63 24.97
C GLU A 12 3.86 2.15 25.14
N GLU A 13 4.51 2.69 26.17
CA GLU A 13 4.66 4.13 26.38
C GLU A 13 5.37 4.82 25.21
N ALA A 14 6.45 4.23 24.72
CA ALA A 14 7.18 4.70 23.55
C ALA A 14 6.30 4.75 22.29
N VAL A 15 5.40 3.79 22.09
CA VAL A 15 4.47 3.78 20.95
C VAL A 15 3.43 4.88 21.08
N ILE A 16 2.90 5.11 22.29
CA ILE A 16 1.93 6.17 22.56
C ILE A 16 2.56 7.54 22.28
N GLU A 17 3.78 7.77 22.76
CA GLU A 17 4.48 9.03 22.55
C GLU A 17 4.79 9.28 21.06
N LEU A 18 5.24 8.25 20.32
CA LEU A 18 5.48 8.37 18.89
C LEU A 18 4.21 8.70 18.12
N LYS A 19 3.09 8.06 18.44
CA LYS A 19 1.78 8.38 17.84
C LYS A 19 1.37 9.82 18.13
N ARG A 20 1.57 10.29 19.36
CA ARG A 20 1.31 11.68 19.75
C ARG A 20 2.16 12.66 18.96
N LYS A 21 3.48 12.42 18.86
CA LYS A 21 4.40 13.26 18.08
C LYS A 21 4.02 13.33 16.61
N ILE A 22 3.60 12.22 16.01
CA ILE A 22 3.14 12.19 14.62
C ILE A 22 1.83 12.97 14.44
N ALA A 23 0.91 12.88 15.41
CA ALA A 23 -0.36 13.61 15.35
C ALA A 23 -0.20 15.13 15.57
N GLU A 24 0.73 15.54 16.42
CA GLU A 24 1.04 16.95 16.68
C GLU A 24 1.95 17.55 15.59
N ALA A 25 2.70 16.73 14.86
CA ALA A 25 3.59 17.19 13.80
C ALA A 25 2.81 17.58 12.54
N SER A 26 3.06 18.80 12.06
CA SER A 26 2.66 19.20 10.71
C SER A 26 3.68 18.71 9.68
N PRO A 27 3.25 18.22 8.50
CA PRO A 27 4.17 17.80 7.45
C PRO A 27 4.96 18.99 6.92
N ALA A 28 6.20 19.13 7.38
CA ALA A 28 7.13 20.13 6.90
C ALA A 28 7.83 19.61 5.63
N ILE A 29 7.51 20.18 4.46
CA ILE A 29 8.11 19.79 3.16
C ILE A 29 9.48 20.48 2.96
N HIS A 30 10.31 20.54 3.98
CA HIS A 30 11.67 21.06 3.86
C HIS A 30 12.56 20.01 3.19
N GLY A 31 13.15 20.34 2.03
CA GLY A 31 14.01 19.43 1.27
C GLY A 31 13.27 18.30 0.53
N GLY A 32 11.93 18.30 0.55
CA GLY A 32 11.13 17.33 -0.20
C GLY A 32 11.17 17.60 -1.70
N THR A 33 11.19 16.53 -2.50
CA THR A 33 11.04 16.64 -3.96
C THR A 33 9.60 17.09 -4.28
N LYS A 34 9.44 18.14 -5.08
CA LYS A 34 8.12 18.60 -5.52
C LYS A 34 7.47 17.53 -6.40
N ILE A 35 6.18 17.33 -6.22
CA ILE A 35 5.38 16.47 -7.10
C ILE A 35 5.37 17.12 -8.48
N SER A 36 5.92 16.44 -9.48
CA SER A 36 5.86 16.87 -10.87
C SER A 36 4.47 16.54 -11.42
N SER A 37 3.72 17.55 -11.86
CA SER A 37 2.40 17.41 -12.47
C SER A 37 2.45 17.51 -14.00
N ASP A 38 3.53 16.99 -14.60
CA ASP A 38 3.71 17.03 -16.05
C ASP A 38 2.65 16.16 -16.77
N PRO A 39 1.98 16.69 -17.82
CA PRO A 39 0.89 15.99 -18.51
C PRO A 39 1.36 14.74 -19.28
N THR A 40 2.64 14.66 -19.64
CA THR A 40 3.20 13.48 -20.32
C THR A 40 3.38 12.37 -19.31
N THR A 41 3.95 12.67 -18.15
CA THR A 41 4.13 11.69 -17.07
C THR A 41 2.78 11.18 -16.56
N SER A 42 1.81 12.09 -16.38
CA SER A 42 0.44 11.73 -15.96
C SER A 42 -0.20 10.68 -16.89
N ARG A 43 -0.15 10.91 -18.21
CA ARG A 43 -0.67 9.96 -19.22
C ARG A 43 0.04 8.61 -19.19
N LEU A 44 1.37 8.61 -19.01
CA LEU A 44 2.16 7.37 -18.97
C LEU A 44 1.94 6.55 -17.69
N THR A 45 1.49 7.18 -16.61
CA THR A 45 1.27 6.54 -15.30
C THR A 45 -0.19 6.30 -14.94
N ASP A 46 -1.14 6.59 -15.84
CA ASP A 46 -2.56 6.38 -15.59
C ASP A 46 -2.94 4.89 -15.68
N VAL A 47 -3.05 4.26 -14.52
CA VAL A 47 -3.44 2.85 -14.36
C VAL A 47 -4.82 2.52 -14.93
N LYS A 48 -5.71 3.51 -15.14
CA LYS A 48 -7.05 3.27 -15.70
C LYS A 48 -7.00 2.83 -17.16
N THR A 49 -5.92 3.18 -17.85
CA THR A 49 -5.69 2.81 -19.25
C THR A 49 -5.02 1.45 -19.40
N PHE A 50 -4.57 0.83 -18.31
CA PHE A 50 -3.93 -0.48 -18.35
C PHE A 50 -4.96 -1.58 -18.68
N THR A 51 -4.56 -2.48 -19.56
CA THR A 51 -5.39 -3.59 -20.05
C THR A 51 -4.69 -4.93 -19.80
N GLY A 52 -5.45 -6.03 -19.95
CA GLY A 52 -4.94 -7.40 -19.77
C GLY A 52 -4.33 -7.61 -18.38
N SER A 53 -3.21 -8.34 -18.32
CA SER A 53 -2.52 -8.67 -17.07
C SER A 53 -1.96 -7.47 -16.32
N HIS A 54 -1.77 -6.31 -16.98
CA HIS A 54 -1.32 -5.11 -16.30
C HIS A 54 -2.43 -4.47 -15.46
N LYS A 55 -3.69 -4.63 -15.86
CA LYS A 55 -4.84 -4.13 -15.10
C LYS A 55 -4.94 -4.80 -13.73
N GLU A 56 -4.76 -6.13 -13.69
CA GLU A 56 -4.86 -6.91 -12.46
C GLU A 56 -3.77 -6.57 -11.43
N ARG A 57 -2.70 -5.88 -11.84
CA ARG A 57 -1.58 -5.51 -10.95
C ARG A 57 -1.83 -4.24 -10.14
N PHE A 58 -2.83 -3.44 -10.48
CA PHE A 58 -3.08 -2.13 -9.87
C PHE A 58 -4.56 -1.95 -9.51
N ASP A 59 -4.80 -1.23 -8.43
CA ASP A 59 -6.13 -0.76 -8.09
C ASP A 59 -6.50 0.44 -8.97
N ALA A 60 -7.56 0.31 -9.77
CA ALA A 60 -8.03 1.36 -10.67
C ALA A 60 -8.57 2.61 -9.95
N GLN A 61 -8.98 2.50 -8.67
CA GLN A 61 -9.49 3.63 -7.89
C GLN A 61 -8.36 4.43 -7.23
N THR A 62 -7.35 3.74 -6.68
CA THR A 62 -6.29 4.40 -5.91
C THR A 62 -4.96 4.54 -6.66
N GLY A 63 -4.79 3.84 -7.79
CA GLY A 63 -3.51 3.79 -8.52
C GLY A 63 -2.43 2.95 -7.86
N LYS A 64 -2.72 2.35 -6.69
CA LYS A 64 -1.73 1.59 -5.93
C LYS A 64 -1.56 0.20 -6.51
N GLY A 65 -0.32 -0.29 -6.55
CA GLY A 65 -0.04 -1.66 -6.95
C GLY A 65 -0.59 -2.66 -5.93
N LEU A 66 -1.26 -3.71 -6.42
CA LEU A 66 -1.85 -4.80 -5.61
C LEU A 66 -0.81 -5.86 -5.17
N GLY A 67 0.48 -5.62 -5.44
CA GLY A 67 1.57 -6.45 -4.96
C GLY A 67 1.49 -7.89 -5.47
N LYS A 68 1.47 -8.86 -4.54
CA LYS A 68 1.36 -10.30 -4.85
C LYS A 68 -0.05 -10.67 -5.32
N ALA A 69 -1.09 -10.06 -4.76
CA ALA A 69 -2.48 -10.37 -5.10
C ALA A 69 -2.77 -10.10 -6.57
N GLY A 70 -2.18 -9.04 -7.13
CA GLY A 70 -2.32 -8.72 -8.56
C GLY A 70 -1.38 -9.47 -9.51
N ARG A 71 -0.62 -10.45 -9.02
CA ARG A 71 0.34 -11.26 -9.82
C ARG A 71 0.14 -12.76 -9.69
N VAL A 72 -0.84 -13.20 -8.89
CA VAL A 72 -1.11 -14.60 -8.63
C VAL A 72 -2.55 -14.86 -9.01
N ASP A 73 -2.77 -15.88 -9.84
CA ASP A 73 -4.13 -16.32 -10.13
C ASP A 73 -4.76 -16.90 -8.86
N PRO A 74 -5.96 -16.43 -8.47
CA PRO A 74 -6.66 -17.01 -7.34
C PRO A 74 -6.90 -18.50 -7.61
N LYS A 75 -6.80 -19.32 -6.56
CA LYS A 75 -6.98 -20.77 -6.67
C LYS A 75 -8.34 -21.06 -7.31
N PRO A 76 -8.40 -21.95 -8.33
CA PRO A 76 -9.66 -22.29 -8.96
C PRO A 76 -10.61 -22.92 -7.94
N TYR A 77 -11.88 -22.51 -7.99
CA TYR A 77 -12.94 -23.04 -7.12
C TYR A 77 -13.24 -24.52 -7.40
N PHE A 78 -12.94 -24.97 -8.62
CA PHE A 78 -13.10 -26.34 -9.08
C PHE A 78 -11.71 -27.00 -9.22
N THR A 79 -11.42 -27.96 -8.35
CA THR A 79 -10.23 -28.81 -8.46
C THR A 79 -10.65 -30.18 -8.96
N THR A 80 -9.73 -30.94 -9.56
CA THR A 80 -9.99 -32.32 -10.05
C THR A 80 -10.50 -33.27 -8.95
N SER A 81 -10.38 -32.87 -7.67
CA SER A 81 -10.85 -33.58 -6.48
C SER A 81 -12.14 -33.01 -5.86
N GLY A 82 -12.83 -32.07 -6.51
CA GLY A 82 -14.11 -31.48 -6.05
C GLY A 82 -14.07 -29.99 -5.71
N ILE A 83 -15.24 -29.44 -5.33
CA ILE A 83 -15.49 -28.01 -5.01
C ILE A 83 -14.86 -27.69 -3.65
N SER A 84 -13.94 -26.73 -3.60
CA SER A 84 -13.11 -26.51 -2.39
C SER A 84 -13.75 -25.65 -1.28
N THR A 85 -14.83 -24.89 -1.55
CA THR A 85 -15.61 -24.18 -0.52
C THR A 85 -17.03 -23.84 -1.00
N PRO A 86 -18.05 -23.86 -0.11
CA PRO A 86 -19.42 -23.46 -0.46
C PRO A 86 -19.51 -21.94 -0.66
N ARG A 87 -20.26 -21.53 -1.69
CA ARG A 87 -20.64 -20.13 -1.93
C ARG A 87 -21.43 -19.61 -0.72
N LYS A 88 -20.97 -18.54 -0.07
CA LYS A 88 -21.83 -17.71 0.80
C LYS A 88 -22.71 -16.82 -0.07
#